data_AF-A0A956S074-F1
#
_entry.id   AF-A0A956S074-F1
#
_cell.length_a   1.000
_cell.length_b   1.000
_cell.length_c   1.000
_cell.angle_alpha   90.00
_cell.angle_beta   90.00
_cell.angle_gamma   90.00
#
_symmetry.space_group_name_H-M   'P 1'
#
loop_
_entity.id
_entity.type
_entity.pdbx_description
1 polymer ?
#
loop_
_entity_poly.entity_id
_entity_poly.type
_entity_poly.pdbx_seq_one_letter_code
_entity_poly.pdbx_strand_id
1 'polypeptide(L)'
;MRRKTIDDLPEAALRGRTVTVRLDLNVPVSDDGQVQDDTRITAVLPTLRRLREAGARLVLLSHFGRPKGAPDPRYSLAPVSERLSALLGAPVRFLPHWKGPDVTEAVGALSDGELLLLENTRF
;
A
#
# COMPACT_ATOMS: atom_id res chain seq x y z
N MET A 1 -0.60 23.59 14.94
CA MET A 1 -1.80 23.69 14.06
C MET A 1 -2.43 22.30 13.92
N ARG A 2 -3.75 22.19 14.01
CA ARG A 2 -4.48 20.95 13.72
C ARG A 2 -4.40 20.67 12.22
N ARG A 3 -4.00 19.46 11.84
CA ARG A 3 -4.08 18.97 10.45
C ARG A 3 -5.44 18.30 10.24
N LYS A 4 -5.98 18.38 9.02
CA LYS A 4 -7.11 17.53 8.63
C LYS A 4 -6.66 16.07 8.61
N THR A 5 -7.56 15.19 8.96
CA THR A 5 -7.38 13.75 9.06
C THR A 5 -8.39 13.04 8.17
N ILE A 6 -8.25 11.73 8.02
CA ILE A 6 -9.28 10.91 7.38
C ILE A 6 -10.62 10.99 8.15
N ASP A 7 -10.59 11.23 9.47
CA ASP A 7 -11.77 11.42 10.32
C ASP A 7 -12.62 12.62 9.91
N ASP A 8 -12.00 13.65 9.32
CA ASP A 8 -12.71 14.84 8.84
C ASP A 8 -13.39 14.63 7.46
N LEU A 9 -13.23 13.47 6.81
CA LEU A 9 -13.78 13.18 5.48
C LEU A 9 -15.03 12.29 5.57
N PRO A 10 -16.18 12.72 5.02
CA PRO A 10 -17.37 11.87 4.94
C PRO A 10 -17.19 10.76 3.89
N GLU A 11 -17.85 9.62 4.07
CA GLU A 11 -17.75 8.49 3.13
C GLU A 11 -18.11 8.87 1.68
N ALA A 12 -19.12 9.72 1.50
CA ALA A 12 -19.53 10.21 0.18
C ALA A 12 -18.42 10.99 -0.55
N ALA A 13 -17.46 11.58 0.19
CA ALA A 13 -16.31 12.25 -0.40
C ALA A 13 -15.20 11.27 -0.83
N LEU A 14 -15.24 10.03 -0.34
CA LEU A 14 -14.23 8.99 -0.58
C LEU A 14 -14.68 7.97 -1.64
N ARG A 15 -15.98 7.69 -1.73
CA ARG A 15 -16.54 6.71 -2.68
C ARG A 15 -16.14 7.01 -4.12
N GLY A 16 -15.60 6.01 -4.81
CA GLY A 16 -15.14 6.11 -6.19
C GLY A 16 -13.91 7.00 -6.41
N ARG A 17 -13.32 7.56 -5.33
CA ARG A 17 -12.11 8.37 -5.43
C ARG A 17 -10.88 7.50 -5.31
N THR A 18 -9.89 7.81 -6.14
CA THR A 18 -8.54 7.29 -5.98
C THR A 18 -7.83 8.04 -4.86
N VAL A 19 -7.39 7.31 -3.85
CA VAL A 19 -6.69 7.84 -2.67
C VAL A 19 -5.29 7.23 -2.60
N THR A 20 -4.29 8.09 -2.75
CA THR A 20 -2.89 7.70 -2.55
C THR A 20 -2.55 7.73 -1.07
N VAL A 21 -2.10 6.60 -0.53
CA VAL A 21 -1.77 6.45 0.89
C VAL A 21 -0.29 6.12 1.04
N ARG A 22 0.45 7.00 1.71
CA ARG A 22 1.85 6.74 2.08
C ARG A 22 1.88 6.00 3.41
N LEU A 23 2.40 4.78 3.39
CA LEU A 23 2.46 3.87 4.54
C LEU A 23 3.91 3.63 4.96
N ASP A 24 4.11 3.31 6.23
CA ASP A 24 5.36 2.75 6.74
C ASP A 24 5.21 1.22 6.79
N LEU A 25 5.71 0.52 5.77
CA LEU A 25 5.74 -0.93 5.69
C LEU A 25 7.17 -1.47 5.72
N ASN A 26 8.10 -0.70 6.29
CA ASN A 26 9.51 -1.09 6.41
C ASN A 26 9.67 -2.09 7.57
N VAL A 27 9.39 -3.37 7.29
CA VAL A 27 9.40 -4.49 8.24
C VAL A 27 10.56 -5.46 7.96
N PRO A 28 11.09 -6.17 8.96
CA PRO A 28 12.10 -7.20 8.72
C PRO A 28 11.49 -8.34 7.88
N VAL A 29 12.16 -8.66 6.77
CA VAL A 29 11.86 -9.80 5.90
C VAL A 29 13.09 -10.70 5.89
N SER A 30 12.92 -12.00 6.11
CA SER A 30 14.00 -12.99 6.04
C SER A 30 14.41 -13.30 4.60
N ASP A 31 15.53 -13.99 4.43
CA ASP A 31 16.09 -14.30 3.09
C ASP A 31 15.17 -15.20 2.23
N ASP A 32 14.26 -15.94 2.87
CA ASP A 32 13.21 -16.75 2.24
C ASP A 32 11.92 -15.96 1.93
N GLY A 33 11.92 -14.64 2.16
CA GLY A 33 10.80 -13.75 1.86
C GLY A 33 9.71 -13.69 2.93
N GLN A 34 9.92 -14.27 4.11
CA GLN A 34 8.92 -14.23 5.18
C GLN A 34 8.99 -12.94 6.00
N VAL A 35 7.83 -12.35 6.30
CA VAL A 35 7.73 -11.19 7.20
C VAL A 35 7.90 -11.68 8.64
N GLN A 36 8.96 -11.21 9.31
CA GLN A 36 9.34 -11.67 10.65
C GLN A 36 8.63 -10.90 11.78
N ASP A 37 8.27 -9.64 11.53
CA ASP A 37 7.51 -8.79 12.45
C ASP A 37 6.55 -7.92 11.62
N ASP A 38 5.25 -8.15 11.80
CA ASP A 38 4.21 -7.46 11.06
C ASP A 38 3.59 -6.27 11.81
N THR A 39 4.17 -5.84 12.92
CA THR A 39 3.63 -4.75 13.76
C THR A 39 3.28 -3.50 12.94
N ARG A 40 4.15 -3.11 12.01
CA ARG A 40 3.91 -1.96 11.12
C ARG A 40 2.81 -2.19 10.10
N ILE A 41 2.68 -3.43 9.59
CA ILE A 41 1.59 -3.81 8.68
C ILE A 41 0.26 -3.78 9.43
N THR A 42 0.21 -4.33 10.64
CA THR A 42 -0.97 -4.33 11.49
C THR A 42 -1.41 -2.91 11.87
N ALA A 43 -0.45 -2.01 12.13
CA ALA A 43 -0.72 -0.62 12.50
C ALA A 43 -1.45 0.19 11.41
N VAL A 44 -1.31 -0.17 10.12
CA VAL A 44 -1.97 0.56 9.03
C VAL A 44 -3.37 0.05 8.70
N LEU A 45 -3.75 -1.14 9.19
CA LEU A 45 -5.02 -1.78 8.87
C LEU A 45 -6.25 -0.93 9.18
N PRO A 46 -6.35 -0.18 10.30
CA PRO A 46 -7.53 0.64 10.58
C PRO A 46 -7.79 1.69 9.50
N THR A 47 -6.74 2.36 9.02
CA THR A 47 -6.82 3.35 7.94
C THR A 47 -7.27 2.71 6.63
N LEU A 48 -6.68 1.56 6.29
CA LEU A 48 -7.00 0.86 5.03
C LEU A 48 -8.43 0.31 5.03
N ARG A 49 -8.87 -0.30 6.13
CA ARG A 49 -10.24 -0.82 6.30
C ARG A 49 -11.26 0.30 6.12
N ARG A 50 -11.08 1.42 6.82
CA ARG A 50 -11.98 2.57 6.69
C ARG A 50 -12.08 3.09 5.26
N LEU A 51 -10.94 3.35 4.61
CA LEU A 51 -10.97 3.92 3.25
C LEU A 51 -11.59 2.95 2.25
N ARG A 52 -11.30 1.65 2.40
CA ARG A 52 -11.89 0.58 1.61
C ARG A 52 -13.40 0.47 1.80
N GLU A 53 -13.87 0.46 3.05
CA GLU A 53 -15.30 0.38 3.40
C GLU A 53 -16.08 1.59 2.88
N ALA A 54 -15.44 2.77 2.86
CA ALA A 54 -15.98 3.97 2.22
C ALA A 54 -16.02 3.91 0.67
N GLY A 55 -15.48 2.85 0.06
CA GLY A 55 -15.48 2.65 -1.40
C GLY A 55 -14.40 3.44 -2.14
N ALA A 56 -13.32 3.85 -1.47
CA ALA A 56 -12.17 4.46 -2.14
C ALA A 56 -11.31 3.41 -2.86
N ARG A 57 -10.63 3.83 -3.93
CA ARG A 57 -9.66 3.04 -4.69
C ARG A 57 -8.27 3.37 -4.16
N LEU A 58 -7.59 2.42 -3.53
CA LEU A 58 -6.39 2.73 -2.73
C LEU A 58 -5.12 2.46 -3.53
N VAL A 59 -4.28 3.49 -3.63
CA VAL A 59 -2.93 3.40 -4.20
C VAL A 59 -1.92 3.53 -3.06
N LEU A 60 -1.31 2.42 -2.68
CA LEU A 60 -0.44 2.33 -1.52
C LEU A 60 1.01 2.55 -1.94
N LEU A 61 1.69 3.43 -1.22
CA LEU A 61 3.10 3.72 -1.41
C LEU A 61 3.85 3.38 -0.14
N SER A 62 4.96 2.67 -0.25
CA SER A 62 5.90 2.54 0.85
C SER A 62 7.34 2.52 0.36
N HIS A 63 8.27 2.47 1.31
CA HIS A 63 9.66 2.20 1.05
C HIS A 63 10.09 1.02 1.89
N PHE A 64 11.10 0.29 1.43
CA PHE A 64 11.69 -0.79 2.20
C PHE A 64 13.21 -0.73 2.14
N GLY A 65 13.86 -0.83 3.30
CA GLY A 65 15.30 -0.76 3.44
C GLY A 65 15.93 0.47 2.78
N ARG A 66 17.17 0.33 2.33
CA ARG A 66 17.95 1.39 1.67
C ARG A 66 18.63 0.84 0.41
N PRO A 67 17.86 0.59 -0.67
CA PRO A 67 18.48 0.30 -1.96
C PRO A 67 19.35 1.50 -2.35
N LYS A 68 20.58 1.25 -2.80
CA LYS A 68 21.55 2.30 -3.16
C LYS A 68 21.25 2.89 -4.55
N GLY A 69 19.97 3.17 -4.82
CA GLY A 69 19.50 3.76 -6.08
C GLY A 69 19.34 2.78 -7.25
N ALA A 70 19.39 1.45 -7.00
CA ALA A 70 19.09 0.43 -7.98
C ALA A 70 18.12 -0.61 -7.39
N PRO A 71 17.22 -1.20 -8.20
CA PRO A 71 16.36 -2.30 -7.77
C PRO A 71 17.18 -3.48 -7.25
N ASP A 72 16.88 -3.91 -6.03
CA ASP A 72 17.44 -5.12 -5.42
C ASP A 72 16.25 -5.93 -4.88
N PRO A 73 16.05 -7.18 -5.32
CA PRO A 73 14.91 -8.02 -4.91
C PRO A 73 14.74 -8.14 -3.40
N ARG A 74 15.82 -8.04 -2.61
CA ARG A 74 15.77 -8.08 -1.15
C ARG A 74 15.04 -6.89 -0.52
N TYR A 75 14.88 -5.82 -1.27
CA TYR A 75 14.14 -4.62 -0.87
C TYR A 75 12.80 -4.49 -1.60
N SER A 76 12.30 -5.55 -2.24
CA SER A 76 10.96 -5.55 -2.86
C SER A 76 9.86 -5.57 -1.80
N LEU A 77 8.73 -4.92 -2.10
CA LEU A 77 7.52 -4.95 -1.29
C LEU A 77 6.59 -6.14 -1.60
N ALA A 78 6.94 -7.02 -2.54
CA ALA A 78 6.14 -8.21 -2.87
C ALA A 78 5.76 -9.06 -1.64
N PRO A 79 6.70 -9.51 -0.78
CA PRO A 79 6.35 -10.33 0.39
C PRO A 79 5.49 -9.57 1.42
N VAL A 80 5.70 -8.26 1.51
CA VAL A 80 4.91 -7.37 2.37
C VAL A 80 3.47 -7.26 1.86
N SER A 81 3.27 -7.26 0.54
CA SER A 81 1.96 -7.23 -0.10
C SER A 81 1.12 -8.46 0.25
N GLU A 82 1.75 -9.64 0.25
CA GLU A 82 1.10 -10.91 0.59
C GLU A 82 0.68 -10.93 2.06
N ARG A 83 1.58 -10.53 2.97
CA ARG A 83 1.25 -10.43 4.39
C ARG A 83 0.15 -9.40 4.66
N LEU A 84 0.20 -8.24 4.01
CA LEU A 84 -0.84 -7.22 4.13
C LEU A 84 -2.20 -7.74 3.63
N SER A 85 -2.22 -8.45 2.50
CA SER A 85 -3.45 -9.06 1.96
C SER A 85 -4.06 -10.07 2.93
N ALA A 86 -3.23 -10.94 3.52
CA ALA A 86 -3.66 -11.93 4.50
C ALA A 86 -4.27 -11.27 5.77
N LEU A 87 -3.61 -10.24 6.32
CA LEU A 87 -4.08 -9.55 7.53
C LEU A 87 -5.30 -8.64 7.28
N LEU A 88 -5.40 -8.07 6.08
CA LEU A 88 -6.55 -7.26 5.69
C LEU A 88 -7.79 -8.14 5.41
N GLY A 89 -7.59 -9.41 5.04
CA GLY A 89 -8.67 -10.29 4.59
C GLY A 89 -9.22 -9.88 3.22
N ALA A 90 -8.39 -9.25 2.39
CA ALA A 90 -8.77 -8.76 1.06
C ALA A 90 -7.59 -8.78 0.10
N PRO A 91 -7.81 -8.98 -1.21
CA PRO A 91 -6.74 -8.90 -2.21
C PRO A 91 -6.04 -7.54 -2.19
N VAL A 92 -4.71 -7.56 -2.09
CA VAL A 92 -3.86 -6.39 -2.35
C VAL A 92 -3.09 -6.69 -3.62
N ARG A 93 -3.44 -6.01 -4.71
CA ARG A 93 -2.71 -6.17 -5.98
C ARG A 93 -1.33 -5.57 -5.82
N PHE A 94 -0.29 -6.28 -6.22
CA PHE A 94 1.07 -5.77 -6.25
C PHE A 94 1.48 -5.42 -7.68
N LEU A 95 2.13 -4.27 -7.85
CA LEU A 95 2.71 -3.86 -9.13
C LEU A 95 4.23 -3.67 -8.96
N PRO A 96 5.09 -4.36 -9.73
CA PRO A 96 6.55 -4.27 -9.65
C PRO A 96 7.12 -2.95 -10.22
N HIS A 97 6.30 -1.90 -10.27
CA HIS A 97 6.64 -0.54 -10.69
C HIS A 97 5.96 0.46 -9.77
N TRP A 98 6.65 1.57 -9.48
CA TRP A 98 6.11 2.65 -8.64
C TRP A 98 5.92 3.97 -9.37
N LYS A 99 6.46 4.07 -10.59
CA LYS A 99 6.30 5.18 -11.53
C LYS A 99 6.23 4.64 -12.96
N GLY A 100 5.64 5.42 -13.87
CA GLY A 100 5.56 5.09 -15.29
C GLY A 100 4.14 4.83 -15.80
N PRO A 101 3.98 4.56 -17.11
CA PRO A 101 2.67 4.37 -17.74
C PRO A 101 1.89 3.20 -17.13
N ASP A 102 2.56 2.09 -16.80
CA ASP A 102 1.96 0.90 -16.21
C ASP A 102 1.28 1.19 -14.86
N VAL A 103 1.82 2.15 -14.09
CA VAL A 103 1.19 2.61 -12.83
C VAL A 103 -0.11 3.35 -13.15
N THR A 104 -0.10 4.26 -14.11
CA THR A 104 -1.28 5.01 -14.52
C THR A 104 -2.39 4.08 -15.01
N GLU A 105 -2.03 3.07 -15.81
CA GLU A 105 -2.96 2.06 -16.29
C GLU A 105 -3.53 1.22 -15.13
N ALA A 106 -2.67 0.70 -14.26
CA ALA A 106 -3.09 -0.13 -13.12
C ALA A 106 -3.99 0.64 -12.15
N VAL A 107 -3.71 1.93 -11.91
CA VAL A 107 -4.55 2.81 -11.09
C VAL A 107 -5.90 3.08 -11.77
N GLY A 108 -5.92 3.28 -13.10
CA GLY A 108 -7.15 3.48 -13.87
C GLY A 108 -8.06 2.26 -13.88
N ALA A 109 -7.49 1.06 -13.74
CA ALA A 109 -8.22 -0.21 -13.68
C ALA A 109 -8.79 -0.56 -12.30
N LEU A 110 -8.53 0.23 -11.25
CA LEU A 110 -9.04 -0.07 -9.91
C LEU A 110 -10.56 0.12 -9.82
N SER A 111 -11.21 -0.91 -9.28
CA SER A 111 -12.61 -0.85 -8.83
C SER A 111 -12.70 -0.30 -7.41
N ASP A 112 -13.89 0.22 -7.04
CA ASP A 112 -14.13 0.78 -5.71
C ASP A 112 -13.82 -0.25 -4.61
N GLY A 113 -13.02 0.14 -3.61
CA GLY A 113 -12.58 -0.73 -2.52
C GLY A 113 -11.37 -1.63 -2.85
N GLU A 114 -10.85 -1.59 -4.08
CA GLU A 114 -9.61 -2.30 -4.42
C GLU A 114 -8.36 -1.56 -3.95
N LEU A 115 -7.30 -2.34 -3.70
CA LEU A 115 -6.01 -1.85 -3.24
C LEU A 115 -4.92 -2.27 -4.21
N LEU A 116 -4.05 -1.32 -4.55
CA LEU A 116 -2.83 -1.50 -5.32
C LEU A 116 -1.63 -1.07 -4.49
N LEU A 117 -0.76 -2.00 -4.11
CA LEU A 117 0.56 -1.68 -3.56
C LEU A 117 1.55 -1.55 -4.71
N LEU A 118 2.13 -0.36 -4.82
CA LEU A 118 3.24 -0.13 -5.74
C LEU A 118 4.56 -0.60 -5.13
N GLU A 119 5.51 -0.90 -6.00
CA GLU A 119 6.87 -1.27 -5.60
C GLU A 119 7.57 -0.17 -4.78
N ASN A 120 8.66 -0.55 -4.12
CA ASN A 120 9.50 0.29 -3.29
C ASN A 120 9.86 1.61 -3.97
N THR A 121 9.34 2.70 -3.42
CA THR A 121 9.59 4.08 -3.89
C THR A 121 11.06 4.54 -3.83
N ARG A 122 11.96 3.72 -3.28
CA ARG A 122 13.42 3.97 -3.33
C ARG A 122 14.14 3.23 -4.48
N PHE A 123 13.40 2.48 -5.31
CA PHE A 123 13.91 1.91 -6.57
C PHE A 123 13.98 2.95 -7.69
#